data_AF-A0A821ZAA9-F1
#
_entry.id   AF-A0A821ZAA9-F1
#
_cell.length_a   1.000
_cell.length_b   1.000
_cell.length_c   1.000
_cell.angle_alpha   90.00
_cell.angle_beta   90.00
_cell.angle_gamma   90.00
#
_symmetry.space_group_name_H-M   'P 1'
#
loop_
_entity.id
_entity.type
_entity.pdbx_description
1 polymer ?
#
loop_
_entity_poly.entity_id
_entity_poly.type
_entity_poly.pdbx_seq_one_letter_code
_entity_poly.pdbx_strand_id
1 'polypeptide(L)'
;MNIDIQRIPFLMDQNNHLQLIKNIYFPADTIGDNGTIDFEYLFVNKKIVTWLSEKAQHSIKKWLTDKGVDERTDLTYLRKTIIPNAASYITQENAIKTIKMLFMLFQKNVVTKKELDQLRKLKLLTTRKTLISAEQCFFCDQYKPRLQLEVYLKAKEDVFLSFDYVTNHNDRKEDEDLTEWRRFFIKLGVQEELHLTVFDRKLTSFEAEGYGFSGQYLSSISPDRKHKVDAFFGLTTITFMQHTQ
;
A
#
# COMPACT_ATOMS: atom_id res chain seq x y z
N MET A 1 -3.48 -37.96 20.57
CA MET A 1 -3.41 -37.32 19.23
C MET A 1 -3.78 -35.86 19.41
N ASN A 2 -2.82 -34.93 19.25
CA ASN A 2 -3.08 -33.50 19.45
C ASN A 2 -3.54 -32.93 18.11
N ILE A 3 -4.83 -32.61 17.97
CA ILE A 3 -5.39 -32.09 16.72
C ILE A 3 -5.04 -30.61 16.62
N ASP A 4 -4.26 -30.23 15.61
CA ASP A 4 -3.98 -28.83 15.30
C ASP A 4 -5.13 -28.22 14.49
N ILE A 5 -6.08 -27.62 15.21
CA ILE A 5 -7.27 -26.96 14.64
C ILE A 5 -6.94 -25.79 13.70
N GLN A 6 -5.69 -25.29 13.69
CA GLN A 6 -5.29 -24.22 12.77
C GLN A 6 -5.11 -24.71 11.33
N ARG A 7 -4.95 -26.02 11.14
CA ARG A 7 -4.68 -26.64 9.84
C ARG A 7 -5.87 -27.41 9.26
N ILE A 8 -6.97 -27.52 10.00
CA ILE A 8 -8.17 -28.22 9.58
C ILE A 8 -9.38 -27.28 9.55
N PRO A 9 -10.31 -27.46 8.60
CA PRO A 9 -11.61 -26.79 8.67
C PRO A 9 -12.32 -27.18 9.96
N PHE A 10 -12.51 -26.22 10.86
CA PHE A 10 -12.94 -26.48 12.24
C PHE A 10 -14.22 -25.75 12.60
N LEU A 11 -14.40 -24.52 12.10
CA LEU A 11 -15.51 -23.66 12.49
C LEU A 11 -16.44 -23.43 11.31
N MET A 12 -17.73 -23.54 11.55
CA MET A 12 -18.74 -23.42 10.52
C MET A 12 -19.05 -21.96 10.22
N ASP A 13 -19.16 -21.62 8.95
CA ASP A 13 -19.52 -20.30 8.48
C ASP A 13 -21.04 -20.08 8.35
N GLN A 14 -21.44 -18.88 7.95
CA GLN A 14 -22.83 -18.50 7.72
C GLN A 14 -23.52 -19.31 6.61
N ASN A 15 -22.75 -19.96 5.73
CA ASN A 15 -23.23 -20.80 4.63
C ASN A 15 -23.22 -22.29 4.99
N ASN A 16 -22.94 -22.63 6.26
CA ASN A 16 -22.81 -23.99 6.78
C ASN A 16 -21.61 -24.78 6.23
N HIS A 17 -20.56 -24.10 5.77
CA HIS A 17 -19.31 -24.75 5.38
C HIS A 17 -18.27 -24.65 6.50
N LEU A 18 -17.49 -25.72 6.69
CA LEU A 18 -16.36 -25.69 7.62
C LEU A 18 -15.22 -24.87 7.03
N GLN A 19 -14.68 -23.96 7.83
CA GLN A 19 -13.60 -23.06 7.45
C GLN A 19 -12.40 -23.20 8.40
N LEU A 20 -11.23 -22.83 7.88
CA LEU A 20 -10.04 -22.67 8.71
C LEU A 20 -10.25 -21.48 9.66
N ILE A 21 -9.81 -21.63 10.91
CA ILE A 21 -9.91 -20.60 11.96
C ILE A 21 -9.33 -19.25 11.51
N LYS A 22 -8.24 -19.27 10.74
CA LYS A 22 -7.58 -18.05 10.23
C LYS A 22 -8.40 -17.28 9.18
N ASN A 23 -9.38 -17.92 8.54
CA ASN A 23 -10.14 -17.36 7.41
C ASN A 23 -11.54 -16.87 7.83
N ILE A 24 -11.95 -17.10 9.07
CA ILE A 24 -13.29 -16.82 9.57
C ILE A 24 -13.25 -15.80 10.71
N TYR A 25 -14.27 -14.93 10.75
CA TYR A 25 -14.38 -13.87 11.75
C TYR A 25 -15.61 -14.03 12.63
N PHE A 26 -15.52 -13.58 13.87
CA PHE A 26 -16.73 -13.23 14.60
C PHE A 26 -17.36 -11.98 13.96
N PRO A 27 -18.69 -11.95 13.76
CA PRO A 27 -19.37 -10.73 13.36
C PRO A 27 -19.16 -9.68 14.45
N ALA A 28 -18.92 -8.42 14.06
CA ALA A 28 -18.79 -7.35 15.04
C ALA A 28 -20.16 -6.95 15.59
N ASP A 29 -20.22 -6.63 16.89
CA ASP A 29 -21.47 -6.29 17.59
C ASP A 29 -22.16 -5.04 16.99
N THR A 30 -21.41 -4.21 16.26
CA THR A 30 -21.88 -2.97 15.61
C THR A 30 -22.27 -3.12 14.14
N ILE A 31 -22.09 -4.30 13.53
CA ILE A 31 -22.63 -4.55 12.18
C ILE A 31 -24.12 -4.82 12.36
N GLY A 32 -24.88 -3.75 12.59
CA GLY A 32 -26.33 -3.79 12.46
C GLY A 32 -26.70 -4.30 11.08
N ASP A 33 -27.87 -4.95 10.98
CA ASP A 33 -28.46 -5.61 9.80
C ASP A 33 -28.49 -4.80 8.48
N ASN A 34 -27.89 -3.61 8.41
CA ASN A 34 -27.90 -2.68 7.27
C ASN A 34 -26.51 -2.27 6.75
N GLY A 35 -25.43 -2.97 7.10
CA GLY A 35 -24.15 -2.84 6.40
C GLY A 35 -24.10 -3.86 5.29
N THR A 36 -23.90 -3.46 4.03
CA THR A 36 -23.67 -4.36 2.89
C THR A 36 -22.74 -5.50 3.33
N ILE A 37 -23.30 -6.70 3.47
CA ILE A 37 -22.52 -7.91 3.69
C ILE A 37 -21.70 -8.05 2.42
N ASP A 38 -20.46 -7.59 2.47
CA ASP A 38 -19.47 -7.92 1.47
C ASP A 38 -19.45 -9.44 1.38
N PHE A 39 -19.95 -9.99 0.27
CA PHE A 39 -20.04 -11.43 0.03
C PHE A 39 -18.67 -12.14 0.07
N GLU A 40 -17.59 -11.37 0.23
CA GLU A 40 -16.22 -11.85 0.39
C GLU A 40 -15.87 -12.35 1.80
N TYR A 41 -16.65 -12.03 2.84
CA TYR A 41 -16.28 -12.38 4.22
C TYR A 41 -16.96 -13.65 4.73
N LEU A 42 -16.17 -14.47 5.42
CA LEU A 42 -16.65 -15.66 6.13
C LEU A 42 -16.81 -15.32 7.61
N PHE A 43 -18.04 -15.38 8.09
CA PHE A 43 -18.41 -15.15 9.47
C PHE A 43 -18.81 -16.45 10.14
N VAL A 44 -18.52 -16.58 11.44
CA VAL A 44 -18.99 -17.71 12.24
C VAL A 44 -20.50 -17.82 12.15
N ASN A 45 -21.00 -19.04 11.94
CA ASN A 45 -22.42 -19.35 11.84
C ASN A 45 -23.21 -18.70 12.99
N LYS A 46 -24.32 -18.03 12.67
CA LYS A 46 -25.13 -17.28 13.64
C LYS A 46 -25.52 -18.12 14.86
N LYS A 47 -25.86 -19.40 14.69
CA LYS A 47 -26.21 -20.29 15.81
C LYS A 47 -25.03 -20.51 16.76
N ILE A 48 -23.82 -20.67 16.22
CA ILE A 48 -22.60 -20.82 17.00
C ILE A 48 -22.29 -19.51 17.73
N VAL A 49 -22.43 -18.37 17.07
CA VAL A 49 -22.23 -17.05 17.69
C VAL A 49 -23.20 -16.85 18.86
N THR A 50 -24.49 -17.13 18.66
CA THR A 50 -25.51 -17.03 19.73
C THR A 50 -25.16 -17.94 20.91
N TRP A 51 -24.76 -19.19 20.65
CA TRP A 51 -24.33 -20.12 21.69
C TRP A 51 -23.07 -19.65 22.44
N LEU A 52 -22.09 -19.08 21.73
CA LEU A 52 -20.86 -18.53 22.32
C LEU A 52 -21.08 -17.24 23.14
N SER A 53 -22.20 -16.55 22.93
CA SER A 53 -22.56 -15.35 23.69
C SER A 53 -23.13 -15.67 25.07
N GLU A 54 -23.48 -16.92 25.35
CA GLU A 54 -23.88 -17.37 26.68
C GLU A 54 -22.68 -17.29 27.65
N LYS A 55 -22.91 -16.76 28.87
CA LYS A 55 -21.84 -16.59 29.88
C LYS A 55 -21.09 -17.90 30.18
N ALA A 56 -21.79 -19.04 30.10
CA ALA A 56 -21.19 -20.37 30.31
C ALA A 56 -20.11 -20.71 29.27
N GLN A 57 -20.18 -20.14 28.07
CA GLN A 57 -19.29 -20.43 26.94
C GLN A 57 -18.18 -19.39 26.74
N HIS A 58 -18.03 -18.44 27.65
CA HIS A 58 -17.03 -17.37 27.55
C HIS A 58 -15.59 -17.92 27.42
N SER A 59 -15.27 -19.01 28.12
CA SER A 59 -13.97 -19.68 28.02
C SER A 59 -13.71 -20.25 26.63
N ILE A 60 -14.75 -20.76 25.95
CA ILE A 60 -14.65 -21.30 24.59
C ILE A 60 -14.50 -20.17 23.57
N LYS A 61 -15.28 -19.08 23.72
CA LYS A 61 -15.14 -17.90 22.85
C LYS A 61 -13.73 -17.32 22.96
N LYS A 62 -13.22 -17.16 24.18
CA LYS A 62 -11.86 -16.70 24.44
C LYS A 62 -10.82 -17.65 23.83
N TRP A 63 -10.99 -18.96 24.02
CA TRP A 63 -10.11 -19.95 23.42
C TRP A 63 -10.09 -19.90 21.89
N LEU A 64 -11.24 -19.71 21.23
CA LEU A 64 -11.31 -19.51 19.78
C LEU A 64 -10.58 -18.24 19.34
N THR A 65 -10.74 -17.15 20.08
CA THR A 65 -10.00 -15.90 19.84
C THR A 65 -8.50 -16.07 20.00
N ASP A 66 -8.05 -16.73 21.07
CA ASP A 66 -6.64 -17.04 21.30
C ASP A 66 -6.06 -17.96 20.20
N LYS A 67 -6.91 -18.75 19.54
CA LYS A 67 -6.55 -19.60 18.41
C LYS A 67 -6.57 -18.89 17.05
N GLY A 68 -7.10 -17.66 17.00
CA GLY A 68 -7.08 -16.78 15.85
C GLY A 68 -8.43 -16.51 15.20
N VAL A 69 -9.57 -16.79 15.85
CA VAL A 69 -10.88 -16.29 15.40
C VAL A 69 -11.09 -14.88 15.97
N ASP A 70 -10.82 -13.87 15.16
CA ASP A 70 -10.95 -12.47 15.59
C ASP A 70 -12.31 -11.91 15.25
N GLU A 71 -12.74 -10.88 15.99
CA GLU A 71 -13.84 -10.02 15.58
C GLU A 71 -13.47 -9.24 14.32
N ARG A 72 -14.42 -9.06 13.40
CA ARG A 72 -14.21 -8.28 12.18
C ARG A 72 -14.19 -6.79 12.50
N THR A 73 -12.99 -6.24 12.62
CA THR A 73 -12.71 -4.80 12.73
C THR A 73 -11.84 -4.38 11.54
N ASP A 74 -11.71 -3.08 11.29
CA ASP A 74 -10.80 -2.59 10.24
C ASP A 74 -9.34 -2.98 10.52
N LEU A 75 -8.94 -3.04 11.80
CA LEU A 75 -7.59 -3.41 12.21
C LEU A 75 -7.31 -4.91 12.00
N THR A 76 -8.24 -5.78 12.41
CA THR A 76 -8.08 -7.22 12.20
C THR A 76 -8.12 -7.57 10.71
N TYR A 77 -8.92 -6.86 9.95
CA TYR A 77 -8.98 -6.98 8.49
C TYR A 77 -7.70 -6.53 7.79
N LEU A 78 -7.13 -5.40 8.21
CA LEU A 78 -5.82 -4.96 7.73
C LEU A 78 -4.76 -6.06 7.91
N ARG A 79 -4.70 -6.64 9.11
CA ARG A 79 -3.68 -7.63 9.49
C ARG A 79 -3.83 -8.96 8.78
N LYS A 80 -5.06 -9.45 8.61
CA LYS A 80 -5.35 -10.78 8.09
C LYS A 80 -5.56 -10.82 6.58
N THR A 81 -6.02 -9.72 5.99
CA THR A 81 -6.40 -9.71 4.57
C THR A 81 -5.50 -8.77 3.76
N ILE A 82 -5.36 -7.51 4.17
CA ILE A 82 -4.68 -6.51 3.34
C ILE A 82 -3.16 -6.72 3.35
N ILE A 83 -2.54 -6.81 4.53
CA ILE A 83 -1.08 -6.97 4.65
C ILE A 83 -0.57 -8.22 3.90
N PRO A 84 -1.17 -9.41 4.06
CA PRO A 84 -0.69 -10.61 3.35
C PRO A 84 -0.83 -10.52 1.83
N ASN A 85 -1.78 -9.71 1.34
CA ASN A 85 -2.09 -9.59 -0.09
C ASN A 85 -1.74 -8.19 -0.64
N ALA A 86 -0.85 -7.45 0.01
CA ALA A 86 -0.64 -6.02 -0.27
C ALA A 86 -0.38 -5.74 -1.77
N ALA A 87 0.43 -6.58 -2.43
CA ALA A 87 0.79 -6.41 -3.83
C ALA A 87 -0.39 -6.57 -4.82
N SER A 88 -1.47 -7.26 -4.45
CA SER A 88 -2.58 -7.61 -5.35
C SER A 88 -3.96 -7.20 -4.84
N TYR A 89 -4.08 -6.74 -3.59
CA TYR A 89 -5.38 -6.46 -2.96
C TYR A 89 -6.11 -5.27 -3.58
N ILE A 90 -5.38 -4.20 -3.93
CA ILE A 90 -6.00 -2.97 -4.41
C ILE A 90 -6.40 -3.09 -5.89
N THR A 91 -7.66 -2.74 -6.16
CA THR A 91 -8.27 -2.58 -7.48
C THR A 91 -8.76 -1.15 -7.66
N GLN A 92 -9.13 -0.74 -8.88
CA GLN A 92 -9.63 0.62 -9.11
C GLN A 92 -10.90 0.91 -8.31
N GLU A 93 -11.74 -0.10 -8.10
CA GLU A 93 -13.01 -0.01 -7.38
C GLU A 93 -12.81 0.15 -5.86
N ASN A 94 -11.82 -0.56 -5.28
CA ASN A 94 -11.62 -0.56 -3.83
C ASN A 94 -10.55 0.44 -3.34
N ALA A 95 -9.75 1.03 -4.24
CA ALA A 95 -8.59 1.83 -3.89
C ALA A 95 -8.93 2.98 -2.93
N ILE A 96 -9.89 3.83 -3.30
CA ILE A 96 -10.23 5.02 -2.50
C ILE A 96 -10.74 4.62 -1.11
N LYS A 97 -11.70 3.68 -1.06
CA LYS A 97 -12.29 3.21 0.21
C LYS A 97 -11.25 2.60 1.12
N THR A 98 -10.39 1.74 0.59
CA THR A 98 -9.37 1.03 1.38
C THR A 98 -8.32 2.00 1.92
N ILE A 99 -7.75 2.87 1.08
CA ILE A 99 -6.71 3.79 1.51
C ILE A 99 -7.25 4.79 2.55
N LYS A 100 -8.51 5.23 2.43
CA LYS A 100 -9.18 6.04 3.46
C LYS A 100 -9.36 5.28 4.78
N MET A 101 -9.76 4.00 4.73
CA MET A 101 -9.82 3.16 5.93
C MET A 101 -8.45 3.06 6.62
N LEU A 102 -7.37 2.84 5.85
CA LEU A 102 -6.01 2.81 6.38
C LEU A 102 -5.60 4.14 7.00
N PHE A 103 -5.94 5.25 6.36
CA PHE A 103 -5.69 6.58 6.89
C PHE A 103 -6.41 6.80 8.23
N MET A 104 -7.67 6.37 8.36
CA MET A 104 -8.39 6.46 9.65
C MET A 104 -7.73 5.60 10.74
N LEU A 105 -7.23 4.41 10.41
CA LEU A 105 -6.48 3.58 11.36
C LEU A 105 -5.14 4.23 11.75
N PHE A 106 -4.47 4.88 10.80
CA PHE A 106 -3.26 5.65 11.04
C PHE A 106 -3.52 6.83 11.98
N GLN A 107 -4.56 7.63 11.73
CA GLN A 107 -4.94 8.76 12.60
C GLN A 107 -5.28 8.31 14.03
N LYS A 108 -5.85 7.11 14.19
CA LYS A 108 -6.12 6.50 15.50
C LYS A 108 -4.87 5.95 16.20
N ASN A 109 -3.69 6.01 15.57
CA ASN A 109 -2.43 5.44 16.06
C ASN A 109 -2.51 3.94 16.40
N VAL A 110 -3.38 3.19 15.73
CA VAL A 110 -3.55 1.73 15.96
C VAL A 110 -2.75 0.87 14.98
N VAL A 111 -2.17 1.49 13.95
CA VAL A 111 -1.26 0.83 12.99
C VAL A 111 0.18 1.16 13.35
N THR A 112 1.00 0.13 13.51
CA THR A 112 2.42 0.25 13.82
C THR A 112 3.24 0.62 12.59
N LYS A 113 4.43 1.18 12.80
CA LYS A 113 5.39 1.44 11.70
C LYS A 113 5.70 0.17 10.90
N LYS A 114 5.87 -0.98 11.57
CA LYS A 114 6.16 -2.26 10.93
C LYS A 114 5.03 -2.69 9.98
N GLU A 115 3.78 -2.50 10.39
CA GLU A 115 2.62 -2.81 9.56
C GLU A 115 2.53 -1.88 8.34
N LEU A 116 2.82 -0.59 8.49
CA LEU A 116 2.90 0.34 7.36
C LEU A 116 4.04 -0.01 6.40
N ASP A 117 5.20 -0.41 6.91
CA ASP A 117 6.33 -0.86 6.08
C ASP A 117 5.99 -2.11 5.27
N GLN A 118 5.14 -3.01 5.78
CA GLN A 118 4.64 -4.18 5.03
C GLN A 118 3.70 -3.80 3.88
N LEU A 119 3.16 -2.58 3.88
CA LEU A 119 2.23 -2.07 2.88
C LEU A 119 2.92 -1.25 1.78
N ARG A 120 4.27 -1.22 1.72
CA ARG A 120 5.01 -0.52 0.65
C ARG A 120 4.67 -0.98 -0.76
N LYS A 121 4.30 -2.26 -0.91
CA LYS A 121 3.85 -2.85 -2.18
C LYS A 121 2.35 -2.67 -2.44
N LEU A 122 1.62 -2.07 -1.50
CA LEU A 122 0.20 -1.78 -1.68
C LEU A 122 0.03 -0.79 -2.82
N LYS A 123 -0.82 -1.10 -3.79
CA LYS A 123 -1.02 -0.22 -4.94
C LYS A 123 -1.81 1.02 -4.57
N LEU A 124 -1.44 2.15 -5.15
CA LEU A 124 -2.10 3.44 -5.02
C LEU A 124 -2.53 3.94 -6.40
N LEU A 125 -3.60 4.72 -6.41
CA LEU A 125 -4.15 5.36 -7.58
C LEU A 125 -3.24 6.51 -8.01
N THR A 126 -2.92 6.56 -9.29
CA THR A 126 -2.15 7.65 -9.89
C THR A 126 -3.05 8.76 -10.42
N THR A 127 -2.46 9.89 -10.80
CA THR A 127 -3.17 11.00 -11.46
C THR A 127 -3.82 10.60 -12.78
N ARG A 128 -3.31 9.58 -13.48
CA ARG A 128 -3.93 9.01 -14.70
C ARG A 128 -4.82 7.79 -14.41
N LYS A 129 -5.19 7.57 -13.15
CA LYS A 129 -6.10 6.51 -12.70
C LYS A 129 -5.58 5.08 -12.88
N THR A 130 -4.27 4.89 -13.01
CA THR A 130 -3.67 3.54 -12.94
C THR A 130 -3.28 3.20 -11.51
N LEU A 131 -2.77 1.99 -11.29
CA LEU A 131 -2.42 1.47 -9.97
C LEU A 131 -0.96 1.03 -9.95
N ILE A 132 -0.14 1.70 -9.14
CA ILE A 132 1.27 1.36 -8.93
C ILE A 132 1.58 1.23 -7.45
N SER A 133 2.65 0.52 -7.10
CA SER A 133 3.03 0.29 -5.69
C SER A 133 3.32 1.62 -4.97
N ALA A 134 2.97 1.72 -3.68
CA ALA A 134 3.21 2.93 -2.89
C ALA A 134 4.68 3.36 -2.90
N GLU A 135 5.62 2.40 -2.85
CA GLU A 135 7.07 2.67 -2.94
C GLU A 135 7.56 3.21 -4.29
N GLN A 136 6.73 3.14 -5.33
CA GLN A 136 7.01 3.65 -6.68
C GLN A 136 6.27 4.97 -6.96
N CYS A 137 5.36 5.39 -6.07
CA CYS A 137 4.64 6.64 -6.21
C CYS A 137 5.48 7.84 -5.80
N PHE A 138 5.26 8.95 -6.49
CA PHE A 138 5.70 10.29 -6.09
C PHE A 138 4.49 11.17 -5.78
N PHE A 139 4.64 12.18 -4.94
CA PHE A 139 3.58 13.15 -4.72
C PHE A 139 3.32 13.99 -5.98
N CYS A 140 2.04 14.17 -6.35
CA CYS A 140 1.62 15.16 -7.34
C CYS A 140 1.70 16.59 -6.76
N ASP A 141 1.68 17.60 -7.63
CA ASP A 141 1.90 19.00 -7.23
C ASP A 141 0.82 19.51 -6.26
N GLN A 142 -0.39 18.93 -6.28
CA GLN A 142 -1.48 19.26 -5.36
C GLN A 142 -1.17 18.93 -3.90
N TYR A 143 -0.29 17.94 -3.65
CA TYR A 143 0.19 17.66 -2.31
C TYR A 143 1.24 18.68 -1.84
N LYS A 144 1.69 19.62 -2.68
CA LYS A 144 2.75 20.61 -2.40
C LYS A 144 4.13 19.98 -2.07
N PRO A 145 4.64 18.99 -2.84
CA PRO A 145 5.93 18.37 -2.57
C PRO A 145 7.07 19.41 -2.56
N ARG A 146 8.18 19.10 -1.89
CA ARG A 146 9.38 19.97 -1.89
C ARG A 146 9.86 20.33 -3.30
N LEU A 147 9.74 19.40 -4.25
CA LEU A 147 10.07 19.58 -5.65
C LEU A 147 8.84 19.26 -6.50
N GLN A 148 8.32 20.26 -7.22
CA GLN A 148 7.19 20.14 -8.13
C GLN A 148 7.65 19.61 -9.49
N LEU A 149 7.74 18.28 -9.58
CA LEU A 149 8.31 17.59 -10.73
C LEU A 149 7.26 17.12 -11.73
N GLU A 150 5.98 17.22 -11.34
CA GLU A 150 4.87 16.72 -12.16
C GLU A 150 4.85 17.39 -13.53
N VAL A 151 4.99 18.72 -13.61
CA VAL A 151 5.01 19.46 -14.89
C VAL A 151 6.04 18.91 -15.89
N TYR A 152 7.19 18.45 -15.42
CA TYR A 152 8.27 17.97 -16.28
C TYR A 152 8.10 16.51 -16.70
N LEU A 153 7.43 15.68 -15.90
CA LEU A 153 7.38 14.23 -16.07
C LEU A 153 5.98 13.70 -16.46
N LYS A 154 4.92 14.48 -16.23
CA LYS A 154 3.52 14.10 -16.45
C LYS A 154 3.20 13.65 -17.87
N ALA A 155 3.97 14.06 -18.87
CA ALA A 155 3.79 13.57 -20.23
C ALA A 155 4.22 12.10 -20.39
N LYS A 156 5.25 11.66 -19.65
CA LYS A 156 5.96 10.40 -19.89
C LYS A 156 5.72 9.35 -18.83
N GLU A 157 5.59 9.74 -17.56
CA GLU A 157 5.54 8.84 -16.41
C GLU A 157 4.18 8.89 -15.72
N ASP A 158 3.60 7.74 -15.42
CA ASP A 158 2.37 7.64 -14.63
C ASP A 158 2.68 7.16 -13.22
N VAL A 159 3.35 8.03 -12.46
CA VAL A 159 3.86 7.72 -11.12
C VAL A 159 3.41 8.68 -10.03
N PHE A 160 2.63 9.69 -10.41
CA PHE A 160 2.18 10.71 -9.48
C PHE A 160 0.92 10.25 -8.76
N LEU A 161 0.96 10.29 -7.43
CA LEU A 161 -0.14 9.93 -6.54
C LEU A 161 -1.37 10.79 -6.82
N SER A 162 -2.53 10.15 -6.95
CA SER A 162 -3.81 10.83 -7.13
C SER A 162 -4.18 11.69 -5.92
N PHE A 163 -4.75 12.87 -6.15
CA PHE A 163 -5.29 13.73 -5.09
C PHE A 163 -6.72 13.35 -4.67
N ASP A 164 -7.36 12.42 -5.38
CA ASP A 164 -8.72 11.92 -5.12
C ASP A 164 -8.93 11.35 -3.71
N TYR A 165 -7.84 10.91 -3.06
CA TYR A 165 -7.88 10.42 -1.68
C TYR A 165 -8.27 11.53 -0.70
N VAL A 166 -7.86 12.77 -0.99
CA VAL A 166 -8.05 13.94 -0.12
C VAL A 166 -9.37 14.67 -0.43
N THR A 167 -9.67 14.88 -1.72
CA THR A 167 -10.76 15.79 -2.18
C THR A 167 -12.18 15.37 -1.82
N ASN A 168 -12.41 14.10 -1.47
CA ASN A 168 -13.74 13.58 -1.16
C ASN A 168 -14.15 13.73 0.32
N HIS A 169 -13.59 14.71 1.05
CA HIS A 169 -14.02 15.06 2.41
C HIS A 169 -14.81 16.37 2.37
N ASN A 170 -16.14 16.27 2.50
CA ASN A 170 -17.05 17.42 2.49
C ASN A 170 -16.93 18.34 3.72
N ASP A 171 -16.13 17.99 4.71
CA ASP A 171 -15.98 18.76 5.95
C ASP A 171 -14.59 18.51 6.54
N ARG A 172 -13.67 19.49 6.41
CA ARG A 172 -12.60 19.85 7.39
C ARG A 172 -11.54 20.78 6.80
N LYS A 173 -10.82 21.46 7.72
CA LYS A 173 -9.74 22.43 7.48
C LYS A 173 -8.68 21.86 6.53
N GLU A 174 -8.54 22.49 5.36
CA GLU A 174 -7.74 21.99 4.23
C GLU A 174 -6.25 21.74 4.58
N ASP A 175 -5.63 22.56 5.43
CA ASP A 175 -4.17 22.50 5.67
C ASP A 175 -3.74 21.47 6.74
N GLU A 176 -4.53 21.29 7.80
CA GLU A 176 -4.22 20.31 8.88
C GLU A 176 -4.37 18.87 8.37
N ASP A 177 -5.43 18.58 7.62
CA ASP A 177 -5.68 17.23 7.08
C ASP A 177 -4.68 16.88 5.97
N LEU A 178 -4.27 17.82 5.12
CA LEU A 178 -3.28 17.57 4.06
C LEU A 178 -1.92 17.16 4.64
N THR A 179 -1.50 17.79 5.74
CA THR A 179 -0.25 17.46 6.42
C THR A 179 -0.25 16.02 6.95
N GLU A 180 -1.36 15.58 7.54
CA GLU A 180 -1.52 14.21 8.02
C GLU A 180 -1.56 13.20 6.86
N TRP A 181 -2.28 13.50 5.78
CA TRP A 181 -2.32 12.68 4.57
C TRP A 181 -0.91 12.46 3.99
N ARG A 182 -0.14 13.53 3.87
CA ARG A 182 1.25 13.44 3.43
C ARG A 182 2.08 12.56 4.35
N ARG A 183 1.98 12.75 5.66
CA ARG A 183 2.72 11.94 6.64
C ARG A 183 2.36 10.46 6.49
N PHE A 184 1.07 10.15 6.34
CA PHE A 184 0.60 8.80 6.10
C PHE A 184 1.22 8.19 4.82
N PHE A 185 1.15 8.90 3.69
CA PHE A 185 1.71 8.40 2.42
C PHE A 185 3.23 8.21 2.46
N ILE A 186 3.97 9.12 3.12
CA ILE A 186 5.42 8.94 3.35
C ILE A 186 5.68 7.67 4.16
N LYS A 187 4.90 7.43 5.23
CA LYS A 187 5.03 6.19 6.03
C LYS A 187 4.64 4.93 5.26
N LEU A 188 3.75 5.06 4.28
CA LEU A 188 3.35 3.98 3.37
C LEU A 188 4.44 3.69 2.31
N GLY A 189 5.34 4.63 2.06
CA GLY A 189 6.47 4.46 1.13
C GLY A 189 6.49 5.42 -0.06
N VAL A 190 5.51 6.34 -0.17
CA VAL A 190 5.49 7.35 -1.24
C VAL A 190 6.72 8.25 -1.13
N GLN A 191 7.38 8.44 -2.27
CA GLN A 191 8.63 9.18 -2.36
C GLN A 191 8.39 10.69 -2.49
N GLU A 192 9.24 11.45 -1.80
CA GLU A 192 9.29 12.92 -1.91
C GLU A 192 10.69 13.43 -2.29
N GLU A 193 11.73 12.66 -2.02
CA GLU A 193 13.12 13.06 -2.24
C GLU A 193 13.71 12.40 -3.49
N LEU A 194 14.55 13.16 -4.19
CA LEU A 194 15.32 12.67 -5.31
C LEU A 194 16.64 12.11 -4.81
N HIS A 195 16.96 10.88 -5.20
CA HIS A 195 18.22 10.26 -4.86
C HIS A 195 19.21 10.41 -6.03
N LEU A 196 20.35 11.04 -5.73
CA LEU A 196 21.50 11.05 -6.63
C LEU A 196 22.06 9.63 -6.73
N THR A 197 22.15 9.09 -7.94
CA THR A 197 23.00 7.94 -8.22
C THR A 197 24.31 8.44 -8.78
N VAL A 198 25.38 8.15 -8.05
CA VAL A 198 26.76 8.32 -8.51
C VAL A 198 27.23 6.99 -9.07
N PHE A 199 27.75 7.00 -10.30
CA PHE A 199 28.34 5.83 -10.90
C PHE A 199 29.83 5.78 -10.58
N ASP A 200 30.18 4.95 -9.60
CA ASP A 200 31.57 4.69 -9.17
C ASP A 200 32.36 3.81 -10.15
N ARG A 201 31.75 3.45 -11.28
CA ARG A 201 32.39 2.71 -12.38
C ARG A 201 32.36 3.55 -13.66
N LYS A 202 33.27 3.22 -14.57
CA LYS A 202 33.21 3.76 -15.93
C LYS A 202 31.97 3.24 -16.65
N LEU A 203 31.19 4.15 -17.24
CA LEU A 203 30.05 3.84 -18.10
C LEU A 203 30.41 4.19 -19.54
N THR A 204 30.18 3.26 -20.46
CA THR A 204 30.25 3.58 -21.89
C THR A 204 29.18 4.62 -22.27
N SER A 205 29.36 5.30 -23.42
CA SER A 205 28.32 6.21 -23.94
C SER A 205 26.95 5.51 -24.03
N PHE A 206 26.93 4.27 -24.51
CA PHE A 206 25.70 3.47 -24.65
C PHE A 206 25.07 3.14 -23.29
N GLU A 207 25.86 2.69 -22.32
CA GLU A 207 25.36 2.45 -20.97
C GLU A 207 24.81 3.73 -20.34
N ALA A 208 25.55 4.84 -20.42
CA ALA A 208 25.13 6.13 -19.88
C ALA A 208 23.83 6.62 -20.53
N GLU A 209 23.67 6.50 -21.86
CA GLU A 209 22.38 6.79 -22.51
C GLU A 209 21.25 5.89 -21.99
N GLY A 210 21.54 4.61 -21.71
CA GLY A 210 20.61 3.70 -21.03
C GLY A 210 20.21 4.15 -19.61
N TYR A 211 21.08 4.88 -18.90
CA TYR A 211 20.79 5.54 -17.61
C TYR A 211 20.12 6.92 -17.77
N GLY A 212 19.76 7.33 -18.99
CA GLY A 212 19.03 8.57 -19.27
C GLY A 212 19.91 9.80 -19.50
N PHE A 213 21.24 9.65 -19.62
CA PHE A 213 22.11 10.75 -19.99
C PHE A 213 21.91 11.14 -21.46
N SER A 214 21.82 12.44 -21.74
CA SER A 214 21.69 12.92 -23.13
C SER A 214 22.98 12.65 -23.92
N GLY A 215 22.87 11.99 -25.07
CA GLY A 215 24.02 11.77 -25.97
C GLY A 215 24.67 13.07 -26.47
N GLN A 216 23.88 14.16 -26.58
CA GLN A 216 24.43 15.50 -26.86
C GLN A 216 25.28 16.03 -25.71
N TYR A 217 24.83 15.80 -24.47
CA TYR A 217 25.60 16.16 -23.28
C TYR A 217 26.90 15.35 -23.22
N LEU A 218 26.83 14.03 -23.38
CA LEU A 218 27.99 13.13 -23.35
C LEU A 218 29.03 13.48 -24.44
N SER A 219 28.57 13.81 -25.65
CA SER A 219 29.46 14.24 -26.73
C SER A 219 30.07 15.64 -26.48
N SER A 220 29.36 16.54 -25.79
CA SER A 220 29.86 17.88 -25.48
C SER A 220 30.98 17.89 -24.43
N ILE A 221 30.99 16.93 -23.52
CA ILE A 221 32.00 16.78 -22.46
C ILE A 221 33.16 15.86 -22.86
N SER A 222 33.11 15.27 -24.06
CA SER A 222 34.23 14.52 -24.64
C SER A 222 35.42 15.49 -24.81
N PRO A 223 36.60 15.23 -24.19
CA PRO A 223 37.79 16.09 -24.32
C PRO A 223 38.26 16.24 -25.77
N ASP A 224 37.90 15.27 -26.61
CA ASP A 224 38.19 15.29 -28.03
C ASP A 224 36.88 15.22 -28.84
N ARG A 225 36.68 16.20 -29.74
CA ARG A 225 35.53 16.23 -30.66
C ARG A 225 35.71 15.27 -31.83
N LYS A 226 36.93 14.79 -32.08
CA LYS A 226 37.26 13.84 -33.16
C LYS A 226 37.28 12.39 -32.68
N HIS A 227 37.60 12.15 -31.42
CA HIS A 227 37.62 10.81 -30.81
C HIS A 227 36.59 10.77 -29.68
N LYS A 228 35.53 9.96 -29.85
CA LYS A 228 34.54 9.77 -28.78
C LYS A 228 35.23 9.11 -27.58
N VAL A 229 34.99 9.64 -26.40
CA VAL A 229 35.35 8.95 -25.15
C VAL A 229 34.56 7.64 -25.06
N ASP A 230 35.28 6.53 -24.97
CA ASP A 230 34.66 5.21 -24.90
C ASP A 230 33.95 4.98 -23.57
N ALA A 231 34.41 5.62 -22.48
CA ALA A 231 33.76 5.53 -21.18
C ALA A 231 33.97 6.75 -20.27
N PHE A 232 32.91 7.15 -19.58
CA PHE A 232 32.84 8.27 -18.64
C PHE A 232 32.93 7.77 -17.21
N PHE A 233 33.62 8.50 -16.33
CA PHE A 233 33.76 8.17 -14.91
C PHE A 233 33.12 9.26 -14.04
N GLY A 234 32.54 8.86 -12.90
CA GLY A 234 31.95 9.81 -11.95
C GLY A 234 30.68 10.49 -12.46
N LEU A 235 30.02 9.89 -13.45
CA LEU A 235 28.72 10.38 -13.91
C LEU A 235 27.75 10.36 -12.72
N THR A 236 27.06 11.47 -12.52
CA THR A 236 26.05 11.61 -11.48
C THR A 236 24.74 11.91 -12.16
N THR A 237 23.72 11.10 -11.90
CA THR A 237 22.36 11.36 -12.34
C THR A 237 21.45 11.50 -11.14
N ILE A 238 20.37 12.25 -11.32
CA ILE A 238 19.24 12.16 -10.42
C ILE A 238 18.44 10.95 -10.89
N THR A 239 18.51 9.85 -10.14
CA THR A 239 17.72 8.66 -10.46
C THR A 239 16.26 8.96 -10.20
N PHE A 240 15.51 9.17 -11.27
CA PHE A 240 14.10 8.83 -11.31
C PHE A 240 14.00 7.38 -11.72
N MET A 241 13.81 6.50 -10.74
CA MET A 241 13.55 5.07 -10.95
C MET A 241 14.70 4.28 -11.61
N GLN A 242 14.80 3.00 -11.24
CA GLN A 242 15.56 2.04 -12.02
C GLN A 242 14.91 1.93 -13.40
N HIS A 243 15.72 2.02 -14.45
CA HIS A 243 15.43 1.69 -15.84
C HIS A 243 14.12 0.94 -16.08
N THR A 244 13.11 1.65 -16.54
CA THR A 244 12.08 1.05 -17.38
C THR A 244 12.65 0.94 -18.79
N GLN A 245 12.88 -0.31 -19.20
CA GLN A 245 13.24 -0.74 -20.55
C GLN A 245 12.19 -0.32 -21.58
#